data_AF-A0A832XB57-F1
#
_entry.id   AF-A0A832XB57-F1
#
_cell.length_a   1.000
_cell.length_b   1.000
_cell.length_c   1.000
_cell.angle_alpha   90.00
_cell.angle_beta   90.00
_cell.angle_gamma   90.00
#
_symmetry.space_group_name_H-M   'P 1'
#
loop_
_entity.id
_entity.type
_entity.pdbx_description
1 polymer ?
#
loop_
_entity_poly.entity_id
_entity_poly.type
_entity_poly.pdbx_seq_one_letter_code
_entity_poly.pdbx_strand_id
1 'polypeptide(L)' 'MRRYLLLRSYQSVLILKPDIEESRVEEVLAKIDELIKSNGGAILKTEKWGKKRLAYRVKKNRFGVYLNL' A
#
# COMPACT_ATOMS: atom_id res chain seq x y z
N MET A 1 33.39 -8.07 14.57
CA MET A 1 32.46 -6.92 14.46
C MET A 1 31.09 -7.45 14.03
N ARG A 2 30.08 -7.38 14.90
CA ARG A 2 28.75 -7.96 14.70
C ARG A 2 27.99 -7.21 13.59
N ARG A 3 27.65 -7.92 12.52
CA ARG A 3 26.80 -7.46 11.43
C ARG A 3 25.38 -7.24 11.97
N TYR A 4 24.97 -5.99 12.19
CA TYR A 4 23.57 -5.64 12.43
C TYR A 4 22.77 -5.86 11.14
N LEU A 5 22.27 -7.08 10.93
CA LEU A 5 21.25 -7.41 9.94
C LEU A 5 19.99 -7.76 10.71
N LEU A 6 19.12 -6.80 11.06
CA LEU A 6 17.90 -7.17 11.82
C LEU A 6 16.59 -6.57 11.33
N LEU A 7 16.58 -5.72 10.30
CA LEU A 7 15.35 -5.35 9.61
C LEU A 7 15.57 -5.35 8.10
N ARG A 8 14.67 -6.02 7.38
CA ARG A 8 14.67 -6.07 5.91
C ARG A 8 13.74 -4.99 5.40
N SER A 9 14.20 -4.22 4.41
CA SER A 9 13.35 -3.27 3.70
C SER A 9 12.49 -4.00 2.70
N TYR A 10 11.19 -3.70 2.71
CA TYR A 10 10.24 -4.22 1.75
C TYR A 10 9.54 -3.07 1.07
N GLN A 11 9.07 -3.31 -0.15
CA GLN A 11 8.21 -2.41 -0.88
C GLN A 11 6.98 -3.19 -1.34
N SER A 12 5.80 -2.61 -1.17
CA SER A 12 4.54 -3.22 -1.56
C SER A 12 3.66 -2.20 -2.29
N VAL A 13 3.07 -2.64 -3.40
CA VAL A 13 2.12 -1.83 -4.17
C VAL A 13 0.73 -2.44 -4.05
N LEU A 14 -0.23 -1.60 -3.68
CA LEU A 14 -1.63 -1.95 -3.56
C LEU A 14 -2.43 -1.21 -4.64
N ILE A 15 -3.42 -1.93 -5.20
CA ILE A 15 -4.35 -1.37 -6.18
C ILE A 15 -5.76 -1.49 -5.63
N LEU A 16 -6.34 -0.35 -5.27
CA LEU A 16 -7.71 -0.24 -4.80
C LEU A 16 -8.66 -0.01 -5.98
N LYS A 17 -9.94 -0.28 -5.74
CA LYS A 17 -10.98 -0.03 -6.75
C LYS A 17 -11.03 1.48 -7.13
N PRO A 18 -11.36 1.82 -8.38
CA PRO A 18 -11.29 3.20 -8.87
C PRO A 18 -12.41 4.14 -8.37
N ASP A 19 -13.43 3.57 -7.72
CA ASP A 19 -14.61 4.22 -7.14
C ASP A 19 -14.51 4.36 -5.61
N ILE A 20 -13.33 4.10 -5.03
CA ILE A 20 -13.11 4.28 -3.59
C ILE A 20 -13.06 5.76 -3.22
N GLU A 21 -13.75 6.12 -2.13
CA GLU A 21 -13.68 7.45 -1.52
C GLU A 21 -12.35 7.64 -0.80
N GLU A 22 -11.85 8.88 -0.76
CA GLU A 22 -10.56 9.20 -0.14
C GLU A 22 -10.52 8.86 1.37
N SER A 23 -11.63 9.07 2.09
CA SER A 23 -11.77 8.65 3.50
C SER A 23 -11.51 7.15 3.69
N ARG A 24 -12.07 6.31 2.82
CA ARG A 24 -11.86 4.85 2.85
C ARG A 24 -10.44 4.45 2.49
N VAL A 25 -9.74 5.23 1.67
CA VAL A 25 -8.31 4.99 1.37
C VAL A 25 -7.49 5.15 2.64
N GLU A 26 -7.79 6.16 3.46
CA GLU A 26 -7.09 6.40 4.72
C GLU A 26 -7.40 5.33 5.76
N GLU A 27 -8.65 4.87 5.86
CA GLU A 27 -9.02 3.72 6.71
C GLU A 27 -8.24 2.44 6.33
N VAL A 28 -8.09 2.18 5.03
CA VAL A 28 -7.32 1.01 4.55
C VAL A 28 -5.84 1.16 4.90
N LEU A 29 -5.26 2.35 4.73
CA LEU A 29 -3.88 2.63 5.12
C LEU A 29 -3.66 2.43 6.63
N ALA A 30 -4.57 2.93 7.46
CA ALA A 30 -4.50 2.78 8.92
C ALA A 30 -4.55 1.30 9.33
N LYS A 31 -5.45 0.50 8.74
CA LYS A 31 -5.52 -0.95 9.00
C LYS A 31 -4.24 -1.69 8.61
N ILE A 32 -3.61 -1.29 7.49
CA ILE A 32 -2.35 -1.91 7.05
C ILE A 32 -1.19 -1.50 7.96
N ASP A 33 -1.14 -0.24 8.37
CA ASP A 33 -0.14 0.26 9.33
C ASP A 33 -0.23 -0.48 10.67
N GLU A 34 -1.44 -0.66 11.22
CA GLU A 34 -1.67 -1.43 12.44
C GLU A 34 -1.26 -2.91 12.28
N LEU A 35 -1.59 -3.52 11.14
CA LEU A 35 -1.17 -4.89 10.83
C LEU A 35 0.36 -5.02 10.77
N ILE A 36 1.05 -4.07 10.12
CA ILE A 36 2.52 -4.10 10.01
C ILE A 36 3.15 -3.88 11.39
N LYS A 37 2.64 -2.92 12.16
CA LYS A 37 3.11 -2.62 13.52
C LYS A 37 2.92 -3.78 14.48
N SER A 38 1.76 -4.45 14.45
CA SER A 38 1.48 -5.62 15.30
C SER A 38 2.40 -6.80 15.00
N ASN A 39 2.97 -6.89 13.80
CA ASN A 39 3.98 -7.89 13.42
C ASN A 39 5.43 -7.42 13.63
N GLY A 40 5.66 -6.31 14.34
CA GLY A 40 6.99 -5.79 14.64
C GLY A 40 7.68 -5.05 13.49
N GLY A 41 6.93 -4.68 12.44
CA GLY A 41 7.39 -3.83 11.35
C GLY A 41 7.03 -2.35 11.54
N ALA A 42 7.51 -1.51 10.64
CA ALA A 42 7.12 -0.10 10.57
C ALA A 42 7.04 0.34 9.10
N ILE A 43 6.04 1.16 8.76
CA ILE A 43 5.97 1.81 7.46
C ILE A 43 6.94 2.99 7.47
N LEU A 44 7.90 2.96 6.55
CA LEU A 44 8.91 4.02 6.42
C LEU A 44 8.45 5.16 5.51
N LYS A 45 7.68 4.84 4.46
CA LYS A 45 7.21 5.80 3.47
C LYS A 45 5.89 5.32 2.88
N THR A 46 4.99 6.26 2.64
CA THR A 46 3.73 6.00 1.93
C THR A 46 3.61 7.01 0.80
N GLU A 47 3.35 6.52 -0.42
CA GLU A 47 3.08 7.37 -1.57
C GLU A 47 1.71 7.02 -2.17
N LYS A 48 0.82 8.02 -2.17
CA LYS A 48 -0.48 7.93 -2.84
C LYS A 48 -0.30 8.31 -4.31
N TRP A 49 -0.24 7.33 -5.20
CA TRP A 49 -0.10 7.58 -6.65
C TRP A 49 -1.42 7.93 -7.35
N GLY A 50 -2.55 7.79 -6.64
CA GLY A 50 -3.87 8.15 -7.13
C GLY A 50 -4.39 7.20 -8.22
N LYS A 51 -5.41 7.66 -8.96
CA LYS A 51 -6.09 6.85 -9.97
C LYS A 51 -5.27 6.78 -11.26
N LYS A 52 -4.87 5.58 -11.65
CA LYS A 52 -4.15 5.30 -12.91
C LYS A 52 -4.88 4.26 -13.74
N ARG A 53 -4.65 4.29 -15.06
CA ARG A 53 -5.20 3.30 -16.00
C ARG A 53 -4.43 2.00 -15.88
N LEU A 54 -5.15 0.88 -15.74
CA LEU A 54 -4.57 -0.46 -15.72
C LEU A 54 -4.17 -0.88 -17.15
N ALA A 55 -3.14 -1.72 -17.26
CA ALA A 55 -2.73 -2.28 -18.55
C ALA A 55 -3.85 -3.10 -19.22
N TYR A 56 -4.64 -3.81 -18.40
CA TYR A 56 -5.81 -4.56 -18.83
C TYR A 56 -6.90 -4.50 -17.77
N ARG A 57 -8.11 -4.97 -18.11
CA ARG A 57 -9.25 -4.94 -17.19
C ARG A 57 -9.03 -5.95 -16.05
N VAL A 58 -9.10 -5.47 -14.81
CA VAL A 58 -9.12 -6.32 -13.62
C VAL A 58 -10.48 -6.18 -12.94
N LYS A 59 -11.19 -7.30 -12.75
CA LYS A 59 -12.56 -7.30 -12.18
C LYS A 59 -13.49 -6.25 -12.84
N LYS A 60 -13.49 -6.20 -14.17
CA LYS A 60 -14.24 -5.25 -15.02
C LYS A 60 -13.81 -3.76 -14.92
N ASN A 61 -12.81 -3.42 -14.11
CA ASN A 61 -12.29 -2.06 -13.99
C ASN A 61 -11.13 -1.80 -14.96
N ARG A 62 -11.12 -0.62 -15.59
CA ARG A 62 -9.99 -0.14 -16.44
C ARG A 62 -9.02 0.77 -15.68
N PHE A 63 -9.38 1.19 -14.48
CA PHE A 63 -8.59 2.08 -13.62
C PHE A 63 -8.48 1.46 -12.23
N GLY A 64 -7.44 1.84 -11.49
CA GLY A 64 -7.26 1.52 -10.09
C GLY A 64 -6.56 2.66 -9.37
N VAL A 65 -6.79 2.77 -8.06
CA VAL A 65 -6.07 3.73 -7.21
C VAL A 65 -4.83 3.04 -6.66
N TYR A 66 -3.66 3.60 -6.93
CA TYR A 66 -2.38 3.02 -6.56
C TYR A 66 -1.87 3.62 -5.25
N LEU A 67 -1.42 2.73 -4.36
CA LEU A 67 -0.71 3.07 -3.13
C LEU A 67 0.61 2.31 -3.12
N ASN A 68 1.68 3.01 -2.81
CA ASN A 68 3.02 2.45 -2.66
C ASN A 68 3.45 2.60 -1.18
N LEU A 69 3.87 1.49 -0.58
CA LEU A 69 4.27 1.33 0.81
C LEU A 69 5.69 0.79 0.90
#